data_AF-R8QIT8-F1
#
_entry.id   AF-R8QIT8-F1
#
_cell.length_a   1.000
_cell.length_b   1.000
_cell.length_c   1.000
_cell.angle_alpha   90.00
_cell.angle_beta   90.00
_cell.angle_gamma   90.00
#
_symmetry.space_group_name_H-M   'P 1'
#
loop_
_entity.id
_entity.type
_entity.pdbx_description
1 polymer ?
#
loop_
_entity_poly.entity_id
_entity_poly.type
_entity_poly.pdbx_seq_one_letter_code
_entity_poly.pdbx_strand_id
1 'polypeptide(L)'
;MHALVIGGTGMLKKVSMCLCDQGFHVSIIGRDSTKLEDVKQVSSVSGNITCLPLDYQNDDDVKQSITNTIEQNGPITVVVAWIHSSAKHALRLICNEVELSSEKYSLFHILGSSASRTKSQKIGGALCSYYRVILGFILEDTYARWLTHEEIADGVIKGIESKCTEWIVGRVEPWGLRPKW
;
A
#
# COMPACT_ATOMS: atom_id res chain seq x y z
N MET A 1 12.26 -12.16 -2.85
CA MET A 1 11.72 -10.90 -3.41
C MET A 1 11.23 -10.05 -2.24
N HIS A 2 11.39 -8.74 -2.28
CA HIS A 2 11.05 -7.88 -1.14
C HIS A 2 9.93 -6.90 -1.51
N ALA A 3 8.92 -6.82 -0.64
CA ALA A 3 7.78 -5.93 -0.75
C ALA A 3 7.71 -4.96 0.45
N LEU A 4 7.29 -3.73 0.19
CA LEU A 4 7.04 -2.71 1.21
C LEU A 4 5.55 -2.39 1.28
N VAL A 5 4.96 -2.43 2.48
CA VAL A 5 3.54 -2.12 2.70
C VAL A 5 3.40 -0.97 3.69
N ILE A 6 2.82 0.14 3.22
CA ILE A 6 2.49 1.32 4.03
C ILE A 6 1.03 1.22 4.44
N GLY A 7 0.77 1.16 5.76
CA GLY A 7 -0.56 0.92 6.30
C GLY A 7 -0.91 -0.57 6.48
N GLY A 8 0.09 -1.44 6.41
CA GLY A 8 -0.04 -2.91 6.52
C GLY A 8 -0.40 -3.45 7.90
N THR A 9 -0.65 -2.59 8.89
CA THR A 9 -1.11 -2.97 10.24
C THR A 9 -2.62 -2.84 10.44
N GLY A 10 -3.32 -2.18 9.51
CA GLY A 10 -4.77 -1.99 9.56
C GLY A 10 -5.47 -2.68 8.39
N MET A 11 -6.16 -1.88 7.59
CA MET A 11 -6.92 -2.31 6.41
C MET A 11 -6.13 -3.16 5.42
N LEU A 12 -4.80 -2.96 5.30
CA LEU A 12 -3.94 -3.73 4.41
C LEU A 12 -3.27 -4.94 5.07
N LYS A 13 -3.63 -5.32 6.30
CA LYS A 13 -3.03 -6.47 7.00
C LYS A 13 -3.11 -7.77 6.20
N LYS A 14 -4.29 -8.08 5.63
CA LYS A 14 -4.49 -9.28 4.79
C LYS A 14 -3.65 -9.22 3.50
N VAL A 15 -3.40 -8.03 2.95
CA VAL A 15 -2.50 -7.84 1.79
C VAL A 15 -1.05 -8.18 2.16
N SER A 16 -0.57 -7.72 3.32
CA SER A 16 0.76 -8.06 3.83
C SER A 16 0.93 -9.58 3.98
N MET A 17 -0.07 -10.28 4.52
CA MET A 17 -0.03 -11.74 4.67
C MET A 17 -0.02 -12.45 3.31
N CYS A 18 -0.88 -12.03 2.38
CA CYS A 18 -0.93 -12.61 1.04
C CYS A 18 0.42 -12.48 0.30
N LEU A 19 1.12 -11.35 0.45
CA LEU A 19 2.47 -11.18 -0.10
C LEU A 19 3.48 -12.13 0.56
N CYS A 20 3.40 -12.34 1.88
CA CYS A 20 4.23 -13.33 2.57
C CYS A 20 4.00 -14.74 2.02
N ASP A 21 2.74 -15.13 1.83
CA ASP A 21 2.34 -16.44 1.28
C ASP A 21 2.82 -16.65 -0.16
N GLN A 22 2.98 -15.56 -0.91
CA GLN A 22 3.59 -15.56 -2.25
C GLN A 22 5.13 -15.61 -2.24
N GLY A 23 5.76 -15.72 -1.06
CA GLY A 23 7.20 -15.82 -0.90
C GLY A 23 7.94 -14.48 -0.89
N PHE A 24 7.24 -13.36 -0.67
CA PHE A 24 7.91 -12.09 -0.41
C PHE A 24 8.39 -12.01 1.03
N HIS A 25 9.57 -11.40 1.20
CA HIS A 25 9.87 -10.70 2.45
C HIS A 25 9.06 -9.40 2.47
N VAL A 26 8.32 -9.13 3.53
CA VAL A 26 7.39 -8.00 3.61
C VAL A 26 7.82 -7.05 4.72
N SER A 27 8.26 -5.86 4.33
CA SER A 27 8.50 -4.76 5.25
C SER A 27 7.24 -3.93 5.43
N ILE A 28 6.82 -3.70 6.66
CA ILE A 28 5.57 -3.01 6.99
C ILE A 28 5.89 -1.73 7.73
N ILE A 29 5.46 -0.60 7.17
CA ILE A 29 5.56 0.68 7.85
C ILE A 29 4.25 0.99 8.58
N GLY A 30 4.35 1.28 9.87
CA GLY A 30 3.24 1.69 10.73
C GLY A 30 3.72 2.55 11.89
N ARG A 31 2.81 3.34 12.47
CA ARG A 31 3.12 4.22 13.63
C ARG A 31 2.99 3.52 14.99
N ASP A 32 2.20 2.45 15.02
CA ASP A 32 1.80 1.74 16.24
C ASP A 32 2.61 0.45 16.35
N SER A 33 3.57 0.43 17.27
CA SER A 33 4.48 -0.71 17.49
C SER A 33 3.75 -1.95 17.97
N THR A 34 2.70 -1.81 18.77
CA THR A 34 1.87 -2.94 19.24
C THR A 34 1.19 -3.62 18.06
N LYS A 35 0.57 -2.83 17.17
CA LYS A 35 -0.06 -3.39 15.96
C LYS A 35 0.94 -3.99 14.98
N LEU A 36 2.18 -3.51 14.97
CA LEU A 36 3.25 -4.09 14.17
C LEU A 36 3.64 -5.49 14.70
N GLU A 37 3.79 -5.63 16.01
CA GLU A 37 4.08 -6.93 16.64
C GLU A 37 2.92 -7.93 16.45
N ASP A 38 1.67 -7.48 16.53
CA ASP A 38 0.49 -8.32 16.24
C ASP A 38 0.48 -8.86 14.79
N VAL A 39 1.13 -8.17 13.85
CA VAL A 39 1.25 -8.64 12.47
C VAL A 39 2.32 -9.72 12.36
N LYS A 40 3.45 -9.58 13.05
CA LYS A 40 4.50 -10.61 13.09
C LYS A 40 3.98 -11.91 13.70
N GLN A 41 3.24 -11.83 14.80
CA GLN A 41 2.72 -13.02 15.50
C GLN A 41 1.71 -13.82 14.69
N VAL A 42 0.91 -13.14 13.84
CA VAL A 42 -0.11 -13.79 13.01
C VAL A 42 0.47 -14.36 11.72
N SER A 43 1.65 -13.92 11.31
CA SER A 43 2.30 -14.45 10.10
C SER A 43 2.66 -15.93 10.29
N SER A 44 2.13 -16.78 9.41
CA SER A 44 2.31 -18.23 9.47
C SER A 44 3.75 -18.64 9.11
N VAL A 45 4.50 -17.74 8.47
CA VAL A 45 5.89 -17.91 8.07
C VAL A 45 6.76 -16.98 8.91
N SER A 46 7.20 -17.47 10.06
CA SER A 46 8.11 -16.74 10.95
C SER A 46 9.40 -16.37 10.17
N GLY A 47 9.76 -15.08 10.17
CA GLY A 47 11.00 -14.58 9.55
C GLY A 47 10.83 -13.73 8.28
N ASN A 48 9.65 -13.72 7.65
CA ASN A 48 9.43 -12.98 6.40
C ASN A 48 8.88 -11.55 6.59
N ILE A 49 8.82 -11.04 7.82
CA ILE A 49 8.28 -9.70 8.11
C ILE A 49 9.28 -8.82 8.85
N THR A 50 9.54 -7.64 8.30
CA THR A 50 10.25 -6.56 8.99
C THR A 50 9.26 -5.45 9.34
N CYS A 51 9.15 -5.10 10.63
CA CYS A 51 8.31 -3.98 11.06
C CYS A 51 9.14 -2.71 11.18
N LEU A 52 8.66 -1.64 10.54
CA LEU A 52 9.29 -0.33 10.52
C LEU A 52 8.39 0.65 11.27
N PRO A 53 8.63 0.89 12.57
CA PRO A 53 7.90 1.89 13.33
C PRO A 53 8.32 3.28 12.88
N LEU A 54 7.61 3.87 11.92
CA LEU A 54 7.93 5.18 11.36
C LEU A 54 6.73 6.11 11.41
N ASP A 55 6.98 7.33 11.86
CA ASP A 55 6.11 8.47 11.60
C ASP A 55 6.67 9.23 10.39
N TYR A 56 5.97 9.18 9.26
CA TYR A 56 6.41 9.72 7.96
C TYR A 56 6.59 11.24 7.91
N GLN A 57 6.68 11.91 9.06
CA GLN A 57 6.90 13.34 9.21
C GLN A 57 8.40 13.70 9.22
N ASN A 58 9.27 12.74 9.55
CA ASN A 58 10.71 12.95 9.51
C ASN A 58 11.31 12.27 8.27
N ASP A 59 11.74 13.08 7.31
CA ASP A 59 12.32 12.61 6.05
C ASP A 59 13.58 11.77 6.28
N ASP A 60 14.46 12.16 7.20
CA ASP A 60 15.73 11.47 7.40
C ASP A 60 15.53 10.09 8.05
N ASP A 61 14.58 9.98 8.99
CA ASP A 61 14.21 8.69 9.59
C ASP A 61 13.60 7.75 8.55
N VAL A 62 12.77 8.28 7.65
CA VAL A 62 12.20 7.51 6.55
C VAL A 62 13.30 7.00 5.63
N LYS A 63 14.21 7.87 5.17
CA LYS A 63 15.32 7.46 4.29
C LYS A 63 16.18 6.39 4.93
N GLN A 64 16.67 6.63 6.15
CA GLN A 64 17.55 5.70 6.84
C GLN A 64 16.88 4.35 7.02
N SER A 65 15.59 4.33 7.35
CA SER A 65 14.85 3.09 7.54
C SER A 65 14.65 2.32 6.24
N ILE A 66 14.33 3.00 5.13
CA ILE A 66 14.21 2.35 3.82
C ILE A 66 15.56 1.77 3.39
N THR A 67 16.65 2.54 3.50
CA THR A 67 18.01 2.10 3.18
C THR A 67 18.41 0.87 4.00
N ASN A 68 18.28 0.93 5.33
CA ASN A 68 18.62 -0.20 6.21
C ASN A 68 17.80 -1.46 5.86
N THR A 69 16.52 -1.27 5.52
CA THR A 69 15.64 -2.40 5.17
C THR A 69 16.05 -3.04 3.84
N ILE A 70 16.47 -2.23 2.87
CA ILE A 70 16.99 -2.71 1.59
C ILE A 70 18.32 -3.45 1.79
N GLU A 71 19.22 -2.92 2.61
CA GLU A 71 20.51 -3.56 2.92
C GLU A 71 20.31 -4.92 3.60
N GLN A 72 19.34 -5.03 4.51
CA GLN A 72 19.07 -6.25 5.27
C GLN A 72 18.32 -7.31 4.45
N ASN A 73 17.32 -6.89 3.66
CA ASN A 73 16.34 -7.81 3.05
C ASN A 73 16.39 -7.85 1.51
N GLY A 74 17.28 -7.06 0.91
CA GLY A 74 17.43 -6.91 -0.54
C GLY A 74 16.53 -5.83 -1.15
N PRO A 75 16.64 -5.59 -2.47
CA PRO A 75 15.96 -4.51 -3.17
C PRO A 75 14.43 -4.67 -3.16
N ILE A 76 13.71 -3.57 -2.92
CA ILE A 76 12.26 -3.54 -2.88
C ILE A 76 11.71 -3.52 -4.32
N THR A 77 11.00 -4.59 -4.67
CA THR A 77 10.45 -4.77 -6.03
C THR A 77 8.95 -4.43 -6.12
N VAL A 78 8.27 -4.40 -4.97
CA VAL A 78 6.83 -4.09 -4.87
C VAL A 78 6.60 -3.12 -3.71
N VAL A 79 5.88 -2.04 -3.96
CA VAL A 79 5.42 -1.09 -2.93
C VAL A 79 3.90 -1.06 -2.98
N VAL A 80 3.24 -1.36 -1.86
CA VAL A 80 1.78 -1.20 -1.70
C VAL A 80 1.56 -0.07 -0.70
N ALA A 81 0.99 1.04 -1.17
CA ALA A 81 0.95 2.27 -0.39
C ALA A 81 -0.47 2.76 -0.17
N TRP A 82 -0.97 2.69 1.07
CA TRP A 82 -2.08 3.50 1.51
C TRP A 82 -1.57 4.66 2.37
N ILE A 83 -1.42 5.82 1.74
CA ILE A 83 -0.95 7.03 2.39
C ILE A 83 -1.99 8.14 2.32
N HIS A 84 -2.21 8.84 3.42
CA HIS A 84 -3.13 9.97 3.44
C HIS A 84 -2.60 11.10 2.54
N SER A 85 -3.49 11.89 1.94
CA SER A 85 -3.11 12.94 0.97
C SER A 85 -2.17 14.02 1.54
N SER A 86 -2.16 14.20 2.87
CA SER A 86 -1.25 15.10 3.58
C SER A 86 0.21 14.61 3.61
N ALA A 87 0.46 13.33 3.32
CA ALA A 87 1.79 12.72 3.37
C ALA A 87 2.29 12.27 1.98
N LYS A 88 1.81 12.88 0.90
CA LYS A 88 2.28 12.60 -0.48
C LYS A 88 3.79 12.76 -0.65
N HIS A 89 4.41 13.66 0.11
CA HIS A 89 5.85 13.87 0.12
C HIS A 89 6.60 12.61 0.55
N ALA A 90 6.17 11.96 1.64
CA ALA A 90 6.79 10.75 2.13
C ALA A 90 6.75 9.60 1.12
N LEU A 91 5.64 9.41 0.40
CA LEU A 91 5.59 8.35 -0.63
C LEU A 91 6.58 8.63 -1.77
N ARG A 92 6.76 9.89 -2.19
CA ARG A 92 7.78 10.26 -3.19
C ARG A 92 9.18 9.98 -2.66
N LEU A 93 9.44 10.34 -1.41
CA LEU A 93 10.72 10.09 -0.76
C LEU A 93 11.05 8.59 -0.75
N ILE A 94 10.12 7.76 -0.29
CA ILE A 94 10.27 6.29 -0.28
C ILE A 94 10.55 5.76 -1.71
N CYS A 95 9.80 6.24 -2.70
CA CYS A 95 10.00 5.83 -4.09
C CYS A 95 11.40 6.18 -4.61
N ASN A 96 11.95 7.34 -4.23
CA ASN A 96 13.30 7.72 -4.61
C ASN A 96 14.33 6.77 -4.00
N GLU A 97 14.23 6.45 -2.71
CA GLU A 97 15.15 5.53 -2.04
C GLU A 97 15.06 4.10 -2.60
N VAL A 98 13.85 3.63 -2.92
CA VAL A 98 13.66 2.33 -3.59
C VAL A 98 14.32 2.32 -4.97
N GLU A 99 14.20 3.40 -5.73
CA GLU A 99 14.74 3.53 -7.08
C GLU A 99 16.28 3.59 -7.12
N LEU A 100 16.93 4.03 -6.04
CA LEU A 100 18.40 3.98 -5.92
C LEU A 100 18.96 2.56 -5.82
N SER A 101 18.14 1.58 -5.41
CA SER A 101 18.58 0.21 -5.13
C SER A 101 17.99 -0.85 -6.06
N SER A 102 16.95 -0.51 -6.82
CA SER A 102 16.15 -1.47 -7.58
C SER A 102 16.15 -1.14 -9.07
N GLU A 103 16.40 -2.13 -9.91
CA GLU A 103 16.39 -1.94 -11.37
C GLU A 103 15.01 -1.57 -11.91
N LYS A 104 13.95 -2.20 -11.37
CA LYS A 104 12.55 -1.89 -11.64
C LYS A 104 11.71 -2.26 -10.42
N TYR A 105 10.67 -1.49 -10.16
CA TYR A 105 9.70 -1.82 -9.11
C TYR A 105 8.28 -1.39 -9.51
N SER A 106 7.30 -2.00 -8.85
CA SER A 106 5.89 -1.66 -9.02
C SER A 106 5.37 -0.94 -7.79
N LEU A 107 4.75 0.24 -7.99
CA LEU A 107 4.02 0.96 -6.95
C LEU A 107 2.52 0.78 -7.16
N PHE A 108 1.85 0.12 -6.22
CA PHE A 108 0.40 0.04 -6.11
C PHE A 108 -0.08 1.07 -5.08
N HIS A 109 -0.55 2.21 -5.57
CA HIS A 109 -1.02 3.31 -4.73
C HIS A 109 -2.51 3.18 -4.47
N ILE A 110 -2.85 2.90 -3.21
CA ILE A 110 -4.21 2.74 -2.72
C ILE A 110 -4.78 4.12 -2.42
N LEU A 111 -5.87 4.46 -3.09
CA LEU A 111 -6.46 5.78 -3.12
C LEU A 111 -7.94 5.72 -2.74
N GLY A 112 -8.44 6.77 -2.07
CA GLY A 112 -9.87 6.91 -1.84
C GLY A 112 -10.64 7.23 -3.14
N SER A 113 -11.96 7.05 -3.09
CA SER A 113 -12.83 7.13 -4.27
C SER A 113 -12.74 8.45 -5.05
N SER A 114 -12.40 9.56 -4.39
CA SER A 114 -12.24 10.87 -5.03
C SER A 114 -11.11 10.90 -6.07
N ALA A 115 -10.14 9.98 -5.97
CA ALA A 115 -9.07 9.86 -6.94
C ALA A 115 -9.56 9.54 -8.35
N SER A 116 -10.72 8.87 -8.50
CA SER A 116 -11.35 8.60 -9.81
C SER A 116 -11.70 9.85 -10.60
N ARG A 117 -11.85 11.00 -9.92
CA ARG A 117 -12.23 12.28 -10.52
C ARG A 117 -11.06 13.25 -10.68
N THR A 118 -9.85 12.82 -10.32
CA THR A 118 -8.64 13.65 -10.42
C THR A 118 -7.68 13.03 -11.42
N LYS A 119 -7.01 13.88 -12.20
CA LYS A 119 -5.98 13.42 -13.12
C LYS A 119 -4.89 12.70 -12.34
N SER A 120 -4.47 11.55 -12.86
CA SER A 120 -3.36 10.80 -12.29
C SER A 120 -2.09 11.65 -12.27
N GLN A 121 -1.54 11.84 -11.07
CA GLN A 121 -0.19 12.34 -10.89
C GLN A 121 0.70 11.12 -10.66
N LYS A 122 1.58 10.82 -11.62
CA LYS A 122 2.55 9.72 -11.47
C LYS A 122 3.43 9.97 -10.24
N ILE A 123 3.66 8.92 -9.47
CA ILE A 123 4.61 8.90 -8.35
C ILE A 123 5.71 7.89 -8.68
N GLY A 124 6.94 8.20 -8.27
CA GLY A 124 8.15 7.46 -8.65
C GLY A 124 8.73 7.91 -9.98
N GLY A 125 10.00 7.57 -10.22
CA GLY A 125 10.77 7.97 -11.38
C GLY A 125 10.58 7.06 -12.60
N ALA A 126 11.67 6.87 -13.34
CA ALA A 126 11.69 6.15 -14.61
C ALA A 126 11.58 4.63 -14.42
N LEU A 127 12.10 4.10 -13.31
CA LEU A 127 12.10 2.66 -13.01
C LEU A 127 10.80 2.20 -12.32
N CYS A 128 9.94 3.15 -11.96
CA CYS A 128 8.65 2.91 -11.32
C CYS A 128 7.53 2.63 -12.33
N SER A 129 6.97 1.42 -12.24
CA SER A 129 5.67 1.09 -12.82
C SER A 129 4.57 1.48 -11.83
N TYR A 130 3.81 2.53 -12.16
CA TYR A 130 2.83 3.13 -11.26
C TYR A 130 1.41 2.65 -11.57
N TYR A 131 0.78 2.04 -10.57
CA TYR A 131 -0.58 1.51 -10.61
C TYR A 131 -1.44 2.18 -9.54
N ARG A 132 -2.68 2.51 -9.89
CA ARG A 132 -3.67 3.11 -8.99
C ARG A 132 -4.72 2.07 -8.62
N VAL A 133 -4.91 1.85 -7.33
CA VAL A 133 -6.03 1.06 -6.81
C VAL A 133 -6.98 2.00 -6.09
N ILE A 134 -8.14 2.23 -6.68
CA ILE A 134 -9.12 3.22 -6.20
C ILE A 134 -10.21 2.49 -5.42
N LEU A 135 -10.32 2.81 -4.14
CA LEU A 135 -11.34 2.29 -3.25
C LEU A 135 -12.65 3.06 -3.46
N GLY A 136 -13.67 2.35 -3.92
CA GLY A 136 -15.02 2.86 -4.12
C GLY A 136 -15.94 2.57 -2.94
N PHE A 137 -17.20 2.28 -3.27
CA PHE A 137 -18.26 1.88 -2.36
C PHE A 137 -19.05 0.73 -2.97
N ILE A 138 -19.90 0.09 -2.17
CA ILE A 138 -20.88 -0.90 -2.63
C ILE A 138 -22.24 -0.23 -2.66
N LEU A 139 -23.01 -0.48 -3.74
CA LEU A 139 -24.43 -0.18 -3.78
C LEU A 139 -25.19 -1.42 -3.35
N GLU A 140 -25.90 -1.29 -2.24
CA GLU A 140 -26.97 -2.19 -1.85
C GLU A 140 -28.28 -1.72 -2.51
N ASP A 141 -29.35 -2.50 -2.36
CA ASP A 141 -30.64 -2.24 -3.05
C ASP A 141 -31.17 -0.82 -2.83
N THR A 142 -31.00 -0.27 -1.62
CA THR A 142 -31.59 1.02 -1.22
C THR A 142 -30.58 2.07 -0.78
N TYR A 143 -29.31 1.70 -0.59
CA TYR A 143 -28.29 2.61 -0.06
C TYR A 143 -26.88 2.23 -0.54
N ALA A 144 -25.93 3.14 -0.32
CA ALA A 144 -24.52 2.87 -0.53
C ALA A 144 -23.81 2.70 0.81
N ARG A 145 -22.81 1.83 0.86
CA ARG A 145 -21.92 1.68 2.02
C ARG A 145 -20.45 1.67 1.63
N TRP A 146 -19.60 2.06 2.57
CA TRP A 146 -18.17 1.89 2.43
C TRP A 146 -17.80 0.41 2.34
N LEU A 147 -16.68 0.14 1.67
CA LEU A 147 -16.08 -1.18 1.63
C LEU A 147 -15.65 -1.62 3.03
N THR A 148 -15.82 -2.89 3.35
CA THR A 148 -15.24 -3.50 4.55
C THR A 148 -13.72 -3.65 4.40
N HIS A 149 -13.00 -3.87 5.51
CA HIS A 149 -11.56 -4.16 5.44
C HIS A 149 -11.25 -5.40 4.58
N GLU A 150 -12.13 -6.40 4.62
CA GLU A 150 -11.97 -7.62 3.81
C GLU A 150 -12.18 -7.33 2.32
N GLU A 151 -13.24 -6.62 1.97
CA GLU A 151 -13.50 -6.22 0.57
C GLU A 151 -12.36 -5.36 0.01
N ILE A 152 -11.79 -4.48 0.84
CA ILE A 152 -10.64 -3.66 0.45
C ILE A 152 -9.43 -4.56 0.21
N ALA A 153 -9.06 -5.41 1.17
CA ALA A 153 -7.88 -6.25 1.02
C ALA A 153 -7.98 -7.18 -0.19
N ASP A 154 -9.13 -7.85 -0.38
CA ASP A 154 -9.34 -8.76 -1.52
C ASP A 154 -9.34 -8.00 -2.85
N GLY A 155 -9.94 -6.82 -2.89
CA GLY A 155 -9.91 -5.94 -4.05
C GLY A 155 -8.50 -5.44 -4.39
N VAL A 156 -7.69 -5.14 -3.37
CA VAL A 156 -6.30 -4.71 -3.53
C VAL A 156 -5.43 -5.85 -4.05
N ILE A 157 -5.57 -7.06 -3.50
CA ILE A 157 -4.84 -8.25 -3.98
C ILE A 157 -5.14 -8.50 -5.47
N LYS A 158 -6.42 -8.50 -5.86
CA LYS A 158 -6.82 -8.61 -7.27
C LYS A 158 -6.25 -7.48 -8.13
N GLY A 159 -6.20 -6.25 -7.59
CA GLY A 159 -5.59 -5.11 -8.25
C GLY A 159 -4.10 -5.32 -8.52
N ILE A 160 -3.36 -5.84 -7.53
CA ILE A 160 -1.94 -6.19 -7.65
C ILE A 160 -1.71 -7.24 -8.74
N GLU A 161 -2.54 -8.29 -8.74
CA GLU A 161 -2.46 -9.38 -9.72
C GLU A 161 -2.79 -8.92 -11.14
N SER A 162 -3.79 -8.05 -11.29
CA SER A 162 -4.24 -7.56 -12.60
C SER A 162 -3.19 -6.73 -13.35
N LYS A 163 -2.33 -6.00 -12.61
CA LYS A 163 -1.41 -4.99 -13.13
C LYS A 163 -2.08 -3.99 -14.09
N CYS A 164 -3.38 -3.72 -13.92
CA CYS A 164 -4.05 -2.63 -14.62
C CYS A 164 -3.55 -1.29 -14.06
N THR A 165 -3.24 -0.32 -14.94
CA THR A 165 -2.77 1.01 -14.52
C THR A 165 -3.73 1.72 -13.57
N GLU A 166 -5.03 1.41 -13.70
CA GLU A 166 -6.07 1.81 -12.77
C GLU A 166 -7.01 0.62 -12.51
N TRP A 167 -7.28 0.35 -11.23
CA TRP A 167 -8.15 -0.72 -10.75
C TRP A 167 -9.13 -0.14 -9.72
N ILE A 168 -10.42 -0.44 -9.84
CA ILE A 168 -11.45 0.05 -8.92
C ILE A 168 -11.95 -1.10 -8.06
N VAL A 169 -11.92 -0.93 -6.75
CA VAL A 169 -12.54 -1.86 -5.79
C VAL A 169 -13.95 -1.34 -5.48
N GLY A 170 -14.96 -2.17 -5.73
CA GLY A 170 -16.36 -1.74 -5.68
C GLY A 170 -16.71 -0.86 -6.89
N ARG A 171 -17.33 0.30 -6.65
CA ARG A 171 -17.65 1.29 -7.69
C ARG A 171 -17.48 2.72 -7.21
N VAL A 172 -17.28 3.64 -8.15
CA VAL A 172 -17.19 5.09 -7.89
C VAL A 172 -18.37 5.87 -8.45
N GLU A 173 -19.22 5.22 -9.25
CA GLU A 173 -20.45 5.78 -9.83
C GLU A 173 -21.68 4.96 -9.41
N PRO A 174 -22.86 5.61 -9.31
CA PRO A 174 -23.10 7.04 -9.50
C PRO A 174 -22.58 7.86 -8.30
N TRP A 175 -21.81 8.92 -8.58
CA TRP A 175 -21.12 9.72 -7.55
C TRP A 175 -22.07 10.32 -6.51
N GLY A 176 -23.31 10.65 -6.92
CA GLY A 176 -24.35 11.19 -6.05
C GLY A 176 -24.79 10.24 -4.93
N LEU A 177 -24.58 8.93 -5.09
CA LEU A 177 -24.90 7.92 -4.08
C LEU A 177 -23.72 7.59 -3.17
N ARG A 178 -22.54 8.17 -3.41
CA ARG A 178 -21.37 7.91 -2.58
C ARG A 178 -21.68 8.21 -1.09
N PRO A 179 -21.36 7.30 -0.16
CA PRO A 179 -21.58 7.55 1.25
C PRO A 179 -20.89 8.85 1.70
N LYS A 180 -21.56 9.59 2.59
CA LYS A 180 -20.99 10.75 3.27
C LYS A 180 -20.50 10.31 4.65
N TRP A 181 -19.41 10.92 5.09
CA TRP A 181 -18.96 10.81 6.48
C TRP A 181 -19.85 11.65 7.37
#